data_AF-A0A3D0RJ69-F1
#
_entry.id   AF-A0A3D0RJ69-F1
#
_cell.length_a   1.000
_cell.length_b   1.000
_cell.length_c   1.000
_cell.angle_alpha   90.00
_cell.angle_beta   90.00
_cell.angle_gamma   90.00
#
_symmetry.space_group_name_H-M   'P 1'
#
loop_
_entity.id
_entity.type
_entity.pdbx_description
1 polymer ?
#
loop_
_entity_poly.entity_id
_entity_poly.type
_entity_poly.pdbx_seq_one_letter_code
_entity_poly.pdbx_strand_id
1 'polypeptide(L)'
;HFELTVAGMADAVTHGTCRRANMEPFLTVCGKTGTAENPHGEDHSLFIGFAPKDDPKVAIAVIVENGGFGATNAVPIGRLMMQKYLMGEIMPQDQVLEKTIASRVILPFAYRRNASAQRIDSTATQVRNVQRN
;
A
#
# COMPACT_ATOMS: atom_id res chain seq x y z
N HIS A 1 -26.89 -4.05 -13.52
CA HIS A 1 -27.10 -2.61 -13.24
C HIS A 1 -25.80 -1.83 -12.96
N PHE A 2 -24.64 -2.48 -12.75
CA PHE A 2 -23.36 -1.79 -12.49
C PHE A 2 -22.25 -2.11 -13.50
N GLU A 3 -22.57 -2.81 -14.59
CA GLU A 3 -21.58 -3.34 -15.54
C GLU A 3 -20.60 -2.28 -16.07
N LEU A 4 -21.09 -1.08 -16.41
CA LEU A 4 -20.25 -0.01 -16.92
C LEU A 4 -19.28 0.52 -15.85
N THR A 5 -19.73 0.63 -14.60
CA THR A 5 -18.87 1.06 -13.49
C THR A 5 -17.82 -0.01 -13.19
N VAL A 6 -18.22 -1.28 -13.16
CA VAL A 6 -17.32 -2.42 -12.93
C VAL A 6 -16.28 -2.51 -14.05
N ALA A 7 -16.71 -2.35 -15.31
CA ALA A 7 -15.81 -2.29 -16.45
C ALA A 7 -14.83 -1.12 -16.34
N GLY A 8 -15.31 0.09 -16.02
CA GLY A 8 -14.45 1.26 -15.83
C GLY A 8 -13.45 1.10 -14.67
N MET A 9 -13.84 0.41 -13.59
CA MET A 9 -12.94 0.07 -12.48
C MET A 9 -11.89 -0.98 -12.88
N ALA A 10 -12.24 -1.95 -13.73
CA ALA A 10 -11.27 -2.89 -14.30
C ALA A 10 -10.30 -2.16 -15.26
N ASP A 11 -10.81 -1.27 -16.11
CA ASP A 11 -10.00 -0.47 -17.03
C ASP A 11 -9.04 0.47 -16.31
N ALA A 12 -9.44 1.01 -15.15
CA ALA A 12 -8.53 1.79 -14.32
C ALA A 12 -7.33 0.97 -13.84
N VAL A 13 -7.48 -0.35 -13.68
CA VAL A 13 -6.41 -1.28 -13.30
C VAL A 13 -5.61 -1.75 -14.51
N THR A 14 -6.21 -2.02 -15.66
CA THR A 14 -5.47 -2.51 -16.83
C THR A 14 -4.79 -1.36 -17.59
N HIS A 15 -5.45 -0.21 -17.70
CA HIS A 15 -5.00 0.91 -18.52
C HIS A 15 -4.88 2.25 -17.77
N GLY A 16 -5.43 2.38 -16.56
CA GLY A 16 -5.48 3.65 -15.83
C GLY A 16 -4.39 3.87 -14.77
N THR A 17 -4.73 4.65 -13.74
CA THR A 17 -3.84 4.99 -12.62
C THR A 17 -3.68 3.84 -11.61
N CYS A 18 -4.55 2.84 -11.64
CA CYS A 18 -4.54 1.69 -10.72
C CYS A 18 -3.66 0.53 -11.23
N ARG A 19 -2.81 0.73 -12.25
CA ARG A 19 -2.01 -0.33 -12.89
C ARG A 19 -1.26 -1.27 -11.95
N ARG A 20 -0.82 -0.76 -10.80
CA ARG A 20 -0.11 -1.58 -9.80
C ARG A 20 -0.99 -2.63 -9.11
N ALA A 21 -2.32 -2.53 -9.19
CA ALA A 21 -3.24 -3.56 -8.71
C ALA A 21 -3.43 -4.73 -9.70
N ASN A 22 -2.89 -4.66 -10.93
CA ASN A 22 -3.17 -5.65 -11.98
C ASN A 22 -2.60 -7.05 -11.65
N MET A 23 -3.47 -8.04 -11.47
CA MET A 23 -3.12 -9.43 -11.16
C MET A 23 -3.40 -10.41 -12.32
N GLU A 24 -3.59 -9.91 -13.53
CA GLU A 24 -3.72 -10.77 -14.71
C GLU A 24 -2.42 -11.54 -15.00
N PRO A 25 -2.50 -12.79 -15.49
CA PRO A 25 -3.72 -13.50 -15.91
C PRO A 25 -4.43 -14.28 -14.78
N PHE A 26 -4.00 -14.14 -13.51
CA PHE A 26 -4.54 -14.95 -12.41
C PHE A 26 -5.98 -14.59 -12.05
N LEU A 27 -6.29 -13.30 -11.95
CA LEU A 27 -7.65 -12.80 -11.75
C LEU A 27 -7.77 -11.32 -12.14
N THR A 28 -8.98 -10.89 -12.47
CA THR A 28 -9.28 -9.48 -12.78
C THR A 28 -9.62 -8.72 -11.51
N VAL A 29 -8.90 -7.63 -11.27
CA VAL A 29 -9.14 -6.69 -10.16
C VAL A 29 -9.90 -5.48 -10.67
N CYS A 30 -10.90 -5.05 -9.92
CA CYS A 30 -11.58 -3.78 -10.14
C CYS A 30 -11.14 -2.80 -9.06
N GLY A 31 -10.69 -1.59 -9.42
CA GLY A 31 -10.29 -0.63 -8.40
C GLY A 31 -10.15 0.80 -8.89
N LYS A 32 -10.11 1.73 -7.93
CA LYS A 32 -9.94 3.15 -8.18
C LYS A 32 -8.96 3.76 -7.18
N THR A 33 -8.09 4.64 -7.69
CA THR A 33 -7.22 5.48 -6.86
C THR A 33 -7.98 6.68 -6.36
N GLY A 34 -7.69 7.09 -5.14
CA GLY A 34 -8.02 8.42 -4.64
C GLY A 34 -6.76 9.13 -4.12
N THR A 35 -6.79 10.44 -4.15
CA THR A 35 -5.83 11.30 -3.47
C THR A 35 -6.64 12.39 -2.79
N ALA A 36 -6.43 12.56 -1.49
CA ALA A 36 -7.10 13.62 -0.74
C ALA A 36 -6.05 14.67 -0.37
N GLU A 37 -6.31 15.90 -0.82
CA GLU A 37 -5.42 17.04 -0.57
C GLU A 37 -5.31 17.31 0.92
N ASN A 38 -4.09 17.56 1.38
CA ASN A 38 -3.81 17.83 2.79
C ASN A 38 -3.07 19.16 2.96
N PRO A 39 -3.70 20.20 3.54
CA PRO A 39 -3.06 21.50 3.72
C PRO A 39 -1.95 21.50 4.78
N HIS A 40 -1.81 20.42 5.55
CA HIS A 40 -0.87 20.33 6.68
C HIS A 40 0.26 19.31 6.45
N GLY A 41 0.42 18.80 5.22
CA GLY A 41 1.45 17.80 4.91
C GLY A 41 1.34 17.27 3.49
N GLU A 42 1.83 16.06 3.28
CA GLU A 42 1.62 15.35 2.02
C GLU A 42 0.15 14.92 1.90
N ASP A 43 -0.34 14.84 0.67
CA ASP A 43 -1.67 14.31 0.38
C ASP A 43 -1.85 12.90 0.94
N HIS A 44 -3.09 12.51 1.18
CA HIS A 44 -3.39 11.14 1.60
C HIS A 44 -3.52 10.24 0.37
N SER A 45 -2.96 9.03 0.47
CA SER A 45 -3.01 8.02 -0.59
C SER A 45 -4.21 7.12 -0.34
N LEU A 46 -5.13 7.03 -1.30
CA LEU A 46 -6.34 6.20 -1.18
C LEU A 46 -6.44 5.18 -2.30
N PHE A 47 -7.01 4.03 -1.97
CA PHE A 47 -7.39 2.99 -2.91
C PHE A 47 -8.67 2.31 -2.43
N ILE A 48 -9.58 2.03 -3.36
CA ILE A 48 -10.69 1.12 -3.16
C ILE A 48 -10.72 0.11 -4.30
N GLY A 49 -10.96 -1.15 -4.00
CA GLY A 49 -11.11 -2.17 -5.04
C GLY A 49 -11.68 -3.47 -4.52
N PHE A 50 -12.08 -4.32 -5.44
CA PHE A 50 -12.58 -5.66 -5.17
C PHE A 50 -12.08 -6.65 -6.21
N ALA A 51 -12.09 -7.92 -5.82
CA ALA A 51 -11.66 -9.02 -6.68
C ALA A 51 -12.24 -10.37 -6.21
N PRO A 52 -12.37 -11.36 -7.12
CA PRO A 52 -12.34 -11.24 -8.58
C PRO A 52 -13.50 -10.38 -9.14
N LYS A 53 -13.39 -9.89 -10.40
CA LYS A 53 -14.41 -9.06 -11.04
C LYS A 53 -15.80 -9.73 -11.11
N ASP A 54 -15.86 -10.96 -11.60
CA ASP A 54 -17.13 -11.62 -11.95
C ASP A 54 -17.79 -12.34 -10.76
N ASP A 55 -17.00 -12.80 -9.79
CA ASP A 55 -17.48 -13.40 -8.53
C ASP A 55 -16.68 -12.84 -7.34
N PRO A 56 -16.97 -11.59 -6.91
CA PRO A 56 -16.19 -10.90 -5.89
C PRO A 56 -16.15 -11.64 -4.55
N LYS A 57 -14.94 -11.88 -4.03
CA LYS A 57 -14.71 -12.53 -2.73
C LYS A 57 -14.17 -11.57 -1.68
N VAL A 58 -13.55 -10.47 -2.09
CA VAL A 58 -12.98 -9.47 -1.17
C VAL A 58 -13.15 -8.07 -1.74
N ALA A 59 -13.43 -7.11 -0.86
CA ALA A 59 -13.34 -5.68 -1.11
C ALA A 59 -12.41 -5.03 -0.10
N ILE A 60 -11.53 -4.14 -0.55
CA ILE A 60 -10.51 -3.48 0.26
C ILE A 60 -10.59 -1.98 0.04
N ALA A 61 -10.56 -1.23 1.14
CA ALA A 61 -10.28 0.20 1.14
C ALA A 61 -8.98 0.45 1.92
N VAL A 62 -8.06 1.20 1.34
CA VAL A 62 -6.80 1.59 1.96
C VAL A 62 -6.71 3.10 1.99
N ILE A 63 -6.35 3.63 3.15
CA ILE A 63 -6.00 5.04 3.35
C ILE A 63 -4.62 5.07 3.99
N VAL A 64 -3.71 5.85 3.41
CA VAL A 64 -2.39 6.11 3.96
C VAL A 64 -2.26 7.62 4.16
N GLU A 65 -2.32 8.04 5.41
CA GLU A 65 -2.11 9.44 5.78
C GLU A 65 -0.71 9.89 5.38
N ASN A 66 -0.64 11.11 4.83
CA ASN A 66 0.60 11.69 4.30
C ASN A 66 1.32 10.76 3.29
N GLY A 67 0.56 9.91 2.59
CA GLY A 67 1.05 8.89 1.67
C GLY A 67 1.28 9.37 0.23
N GLY A 68 1.02 10.64 -0.07
CA GLY A 68 1.04 11.21 -1.41
C GLY A 68 0.00 10.58 -2.34
N PHE A 69 0.33 10.45 -3.63
CA PHE A 69 -0.59 9.92 -4.64
C PHE A 69 -1.13 8.51 -4.32
N GLY A 70 -2.40 8.23 -4.66
CA GLY A 70 -3.07 6.94 -4.42
C GLY A 70 -2.32 5.72 -4.97
N ALA A 71 -1.70 5.89 -6.14
CA ALA A 71 -0.91 4.83 -6.81
C ALA A 71 0.43 4.52 -6.11
N THR A 72 0.91 5.40 -5.23
CA THR A 72 2.24 5.29 -4.62
C THR A 72 2.27 4.27 -3.49
N ASN A 73 1.27 4.31 -2.61
CA ASN A 73 1.21 3.51 -1.38
C ASN A 73 -0.09 2.67 -1.31
N ALA A 74 -1.25 3.30 -1.43
CA ALA A 74 -2.52 2.62 -1.20
C ALA A 74 -2.80 1.48 -2.18
N VAL A 75 -2.56 1.70 -3.48
CA VAL A 75 -2.74 0.64 -4.51
C VAL A 75 -1.83 -0.58 -4.26
N PRO A 76 -0.51 -0.44 -4.07
CA PRO A 76 0.36 -1.56 -3.69
C PRO A 76 -0.07 -2.32 -2.43
N ILE A 77 -0.48 -1.60 -1.37
CA ILE A 77 -0.92 -2.22 -0.13
C ILE A 77 -2.18 -3.05 -0.42
N GLY A 78 -3.16 -2.47 -1.12
CA GLY A 78 -4.38 -3.18 -1.52
C GLY A 78 -4.08 -4.44 -2.34
N ARG A 79 -3.14 -4.37 -3.28
CA ARG A 79 -2.67 -5.52 -4.06
C ARG A 79 -2.16 -6.65 -3.15
N LEU A 80 -1.25 -6.34 -2.24
CA LEU A 80 -0.65 -7.34 -1.34
C LEU A 80 -1.70 -7.97 -0.41
N MET A 81 -2.63 -7.16 0.11
CA MET A 81 -3.74 -7.66 0.92
C MET A 81 -4.68 -8.59 0.13
N MET A 82 -5.03 -8.23 -1.12
CA MET A 82 -5.83 -9.09 -1.99
C MET A 82 -5.14 -10.41 -2.31
N GLN A 83 -3.82 -10.38 -2.58
CA GLN A 83 -3.04 -11.61 -2.80
C GLN A 83 -3.08 -12.52 -1.58
N LYS A 84 -2.71 -12.01 -0.40
CA LYS A 84 -2.75 -12.81 0.84
C LYS A 84 -4.12 -13.42 1.08
N TYR A 85 -5.21 -12.67 0.85
CA TYR A 85 -6.55 -13.16 1.09
C TYR A 85 -7.01 -14.20 0.07
N LEU A 86 -6.85 -13.92 -1.23
CA LEU A 86 -7.39 -14.75 -2.31
C LEU A 86 -6.51 -15.96 -2.65
N MET A 87 -5.20 -15.86 -2.41
CA MET A 87 -4.21 -16.86 -2.82
C MET A 87 -3.49 -17.50 -1.63
N GLY A 88 -3.67 -16.97 -0.41
CA GLY A 88 -2.98 -17.44 0.80
C GLY A 88 -1.53 -16.94 0.93
N GLU A 89 -0.94 -16.45 -0.15
CA GLU A 89 0.46 -15.99 -0.19
C GLU A 89 0.66 -14.75 -1.06
N ILE A 90 1.86 -14.15 -0.99
CA ILE A 90 2.25 -13.06 -1.90
C ILE A 90 2.89 -13.69 -3.12
N MET A 91 2.48 -13.26 -4.31
CA MET A 91 3.03 -13.72 -5.57
C MET A 91 4.56 -13.56 -5.59
N PRO A 92 5.32 -14.50 -6.18
CA PRO A 92 6.78 -14.41 -6.21
C PRO A 92 7.32 -13.08 -6.77
N GLN A 93 6.67 -12.53 -7.81
CA GLN A 93 7.06 -11.24 -8.39
C GLN A 93 6.85 -10.03 -7.47
N ASP A 94 5.99 -10.15 -6.45
CA ASP A 94 5.61 -9.06 -5.54
C ASP A 94 6.35 -9.13 -4.20
N GLN A 95 7.27 -10.07 -4.01
CA GLN A 95 8.07 -10.21 -2.78
C GLN A 95 8.93 -8.98 -2.50
N VAL A 96 9.50 -8.36 -3.54
CA VAL A 96 10.25 -7.10 -3.40
C VAL A 96 9.30 -5.96 -3.02
N LEU A 97 8.09 -5.95 -3.58
CA LEU A 97 7.07 -4.96 -3.27
C LEU A 97 6.65 -5.06 -1.80
N GLU A 98 6.38 -6.27 -1.30
CA GLU A 98 6.05 -6.53 0.10
C GLU A 98 7.14 -5.99 1.02
N LYS A 99 8.41 -6.37 0.81
CA LYS A 99 9.54 -5.89 1.61
C LYS A 99 9.68 -4.37 1.56
N THR A 100 9.49 -3.77 0.38
CA THR A 100 9.58 -2.31 0.20
C THR A 100 8.48 -1.60 0.96
N ILE A 101 7.24 -2.08 0.87
CA ILE A 101 6.10 -1.49 1.57
C ILE A 101 6.23 -1.68 3.09
N ALA A 102 6.61 -2.87 3.54
CA ALA A 102 6.78 -3.17 4.97
C ALA A 102 7.90 -2.36 5.64
N SER A 103 8.95 -2.00 4.89
CA SER A 103 10.08 -1.20 5.39
C SER A 103 9.93 0.31 5.15
N ARG A 104 8.88 0.76 4.45
CA ARG A 104 8.71 2.16 4.08
C ARG A 104 8.34 3.02 5.28
N VAL A 105 9.09 4.11 5.48
CA VAL A 105 8.77 5.14 6.48
C VAL A 105 7.99 6.27 5.82
N ILE A 106 6.70 6.37 6.17
CA ILE A 106 5.76 7.40 5.65
C ILE A 106 5.63 8.62 6.57
N LEU A 107 6.41 8.69 7.64
CA LEU A 107 6.36 9.82 8.56
C LEU A 107 6.76 11.13 7.85
N PRO A 108 6.07 12.26 8.14
CA PRO A 108 6.47 13.57 7.63
C PRO A 108 7.90 13.93 8.03
N PHE A 109 8.55 14.78 7.23
CA PHE A 109 9.94 15.20 7.46
C PHE A 109 10.19 15.70 8.88
N ALA A 110 9.25 16.49 9.43
CA ALA A 110 9.32 17.01 10.80
C ALA A 110 9.48 15.91 11.86
N TYR A 111 8.87 14.73 11.66
CA TYR A 111 8.98 13.58 12.56
C TYR A 111 10.24 12.74 12.28
N ARG A 112 10.75 12.72 11.04
CA ARG A 112 11.98 11.99 10.70
C ARG A 112 13.22 12.57 11.38
N ARG A 113 13.29 13.91 11.53
CA ARG A 113 14.44 14.59 12.17
C ARG A 113 14.67 14.13 13.61
N ASN A 114 13.59 13.86 14.35
CA ASN A 114 13.66 13.46 15.75
C ASN A 114 13.77 11.93 15.92
N ALA A 115 13.27 11.15 14.96
CA ALA A 115 13.34 9.69 14.99
C ALA A 115 14.76 9.13 14.79
N SER A 116 15.60 9.81 13.98
CA SER A 116 17.02 9.44 13.83
C SER A 116 17.82 9.65 15.12
N ALA A 117 17.51 10.70 15.89
CA ALA A 117 18.12 10.94 17.20
C ALA A 117 17.78 9.82 18.21
N GLN A 118 16.53 9.35 18.24
CA GLN A 118 16.10 8.28 19.15
C GLN A 118 16.69 6.91 18.80
N ARG A 119 16.97 6.61 17.52
CA ARG A 119 17.62 5.35 17.14
C ARG A 119 19.06 5.28 17.65
N ILE A 120 19.81 6.38 17.61
CA ILE A 120 21.22 6.44 18.07
C ILE A 120 21.33 6.23 19.58
N ASP A 121 20.40 6.80 20.36
CA ASP A 121 20.38 6.61 21.82
C ASP A 121 20.02 5.18 22.23
N SER A 122 19.15 4.51 21.48
CA SER A 122 18.74 3.12 21.77
C SER A 122 19.87 2.10 21.54
N THR A 123 20.64 2.25 20.45
CA THR A 123 21.84 1.42 20.20
C THR A 123 22.96 1.74 21.19
N ALA A 124 23.17 3.01 21.54
CA ALA A 124 24.17 3.39 22.54
C ALA A 124 23.83 2.85 23.95
N THR A 125 22.54 2.77 24.29
CA THR A 125 22.07 2.21 25.57
C THR A 125 22.19 0.68 25.60
N GLN A 126 21.94 -0.01 24.48
CA GLN A 126 22.09 -1.46 24.38
C GLN A 126 23.56 -1.91 24.47
N VAL A 127 24.49 -1.20 23.81
CA VAL A 127 25.93 -1.52 23.85
C VAL A 127 26.51 -1.35 25.26
N ARG A 128 26.06 -0.33 26.02
CA ARG A 128 26.47 -0.12 27.42
C ARG A 128 26.00 -1.21 28.38
N ASN A 129 24.87 -1.85 28.12
CA ASN A 129 24.34 -2.92 28.97
C ASN A 129 24.97 -4.29 28.67
N VAL A 130 25.51 -4.50 27.47
CA VAL A 130 26.24 -5.73 27.10
C VAL A 130 27.66 -5.74 27.67
N GLN A 131 28.28 -4.56 27.87
CA GLN A 131 29.64 -4.44 28.43
C GLN A 131 29.70 -4.43 29.98
N ARG A 132 28.56 -4.59 30.66
CA ARG A 132 28.47 -4.61 32.14
C ARG A 132 28.16 -5.99 32.73
N ASN A 133 28.16 -7.04 31.91
CA ASN A 133 28.09 -8.44 32.34
C ASN A 133 29.38 -9.18 32.03
#